data_AF-A0A8T6V9I9-F1
#
_entry.id   AF-A0A8T6V9I9-F1
#
_cell.length_a   1.000
_cell.length_b   1.000
_cell.length_c   1.000
_cell.angle_alpha   90.00
_cell.angle_beta   90.00
_cell.angle_gamma   90.00
#
_symmetry.space_group_name_H-M   'P 1'
#
loop_
_entity.id
_entity.type
_entity.pdbx_description
1 polymer ?
#
loop_
_entity_poly.entity_id
_entity_poly.type
_entity_poly.pdbx_seq_one_letter_code
_entity_poly.pdbx_strand_id
1 'polypeptide(L)'
;MNAIAIRVEKLSKKYRIGAKQEGYRTLRDTLTGALVSPFRRARRLLGGQPYGASELDETIWALKDVSFEIKRGEVVGIIGRNGAGKTTLLKVLSRITEPTEGQAEIYGRVGSLLEVGTGFHPELTGRENIYLNGAILGMKKAEIEQKFDEIVDFAEIEKFIDTPVKHYSSGMYVRLAFAVAAHLEPEILLVDEVLAVGDA
;
A
#
# COMPACT_ATOMS: atom_id res chain seq x y z
N MET A 1 -29.20 -0.80 12.65
CA MET A 1 -28.06 -0.95 11.72
C MET A 1 -26.98 -0.01 12.19
N ASN A 2 -25.74 -0.48 12.38
CA ASN A 2 -24.67 0.36 12.92
C ASN A 2 -24.35 1.48 11.91
N ALA A 3 -24.42 2.74 12.34
CA ALA A 3 -24.22 3.91 11.47
C ALA A 3 -22.73 4.11 11.06
N ILE A 4 -21.83 3.29 11.59
CA ILE A 4 -20.38 3.45 11.48
C ILE A 4 -19.85 2.74 10.23
N ALA A 5 -19.04 3.42 9.44
CA ALA A 5 -18.31 2.87 8.31
C ALA A 5 -16.86 2.51 8.70
N ILE A 6 -16.19 3.38 9.45
CA ILE A 6 -14.82 3.18 9.94
C ILE A 6 -14.77 3.54 11.43
N ARG A 7 -14.18 2.68 12.25
CA ARG A 7 -13.85 2.96 13.64
C ARG A 7 -12.36 2.73 13.86
N VAL A 8 -11.66 3.73 14.36
CA VAL A 8 -10.23 3.69 14.65
C VAL A 8 -10.04 3.91 16.15
N GLU A 9 -9.32 3.00 16.80
CA GLU A 9 -9.06 3.05 18.24
C GLU A 9 -7.56 2.91 18.52
N LYS A 10 -6.99 3.97 19.12
CA LYS A 10 -5.59 4.07 19.60
C LYS A 10 -4.55 3.64 18.55
N LEU A 11 -4.85 3.92 17.28
CA LEU A 11 -4.07 3.46 16.16
C LEU A 11 -2.69 4.13 16.16
N SER A 12 -1.65 3.29 16.18
CA SER A 12 -0.27 3.75 16.15
C SER A 12 0.52 2.94 15.12
N LYS A 13 1.44 3.61 14.42
CA LYS A 13 2.31 3.00 13.42
C LYS A 13 3.73 3.52 13.56
N LYS A 14 4.65 2.61 13.82
CA LYS A 14 6.09 2.86 13.91
C LYS A 14 6.81 2.26 12.71
N TYR A 15 7.73 3.03 12.15
CA TYR A 15 8.68 2.60 11.13
C TYR A 15 10.10 2.62 11.70
N ARG A 16 10.99 1.85 11.10
CA ARG A 16 12.42 1.82 11.40
C ARG A 16 13.18 2.40 10.21
N ILE A 17 13.92 3.47 10.44
CA ILE A 17 14.79 4.10 9.45
C ILE A 17 16.06 3.26 9.30
N GLY A 18 16.54 3.09 8.08
CA GLY A 18 17.84 2.44 7.84
C GLY A 18 17.85 0.93 8.04
N ALA A 19 16.70 0.31 8.32
CA ALA A 19 16.56 -1.13 8.23
C ALA A 19 16.82 -1.54 6.77
N LYS A 20 18.02 -2.09 6.49
CA LYS A 20 18.16 -3.01 5.36
C LYS A 20 16.98 -3.99 5.47
N GLN A 21 16.21 -4.14 4.39
CA GLN A 21 15.23 -5.23 4.28
C GLN A 21 15.84 -6.46 4.94
N GLU A 22 15.14 -7.07 5.89
CA GLU A 22 15.51 -8.39 6.41
C GLU A 22 15.40 -9.36 5.23
N GLY A 23 16.40 -9.34 4.36
CA GLY A 23 16.63 -10.38 3.37
C GLY A 23 16.75 -11.66 4.17
N TYR A 24 15.92 -12.64 3.80
CA TYR A 24 15.92 -14.02 4.26
C TYR A 24 17.16 -14.35 5.08
N ARG A 25 17.01 -14.65 6.38
CA ARG A 25 18.09 -15.29 7.15
C ARG A 25 18.47 -16.56 6.41
N THR A 26 19.56 -16.53 5.65
CA THR A 26 20.02 -17.71 4.96
C THR A 26 20.64 -18.64 5.99
N LEU A 27 20.52 -19.96 5.79
CA LEU A 27 21.10 -20.96 6.69
C LEU A 27 22.62 -20.75 6.88
N ARG A 28 23.27 -20.10 5.90
CA ARG A 28 24.67 -19.69 5.97
C ARG A 28 24.92 -18.62 7.04
N ASP A 29 24.00 -17.67 7.24
CA ASP A 29 24.17 -16.62 8.27
C ASP A 29 24.10 -17.18 9.69
N THR A 30 23.28 -18.22 9.90
CA THR A 30 23.19 -18.92 11.19
C THR A 30 24.44 -19.79 11.47
N LEU A 31 24.98 -20.45 10.45
CA LEU A 31 26.24 -21.21 10.55
C LEU A 31 27.46 -20.31 10.78
N THR A 32 27.54 -19.18 10.08
CA THR A 32 28.65 -18.23 10.23
C THR A 32 28.61 -17.55 11.60
N GLY A 33 27.41 -17.24 12.11
CA GLY A 33 27.21 -16.72 13.47
C GLY A 33 27.65 -17.69 14.57
N ALA A 34 27.45 -19.00 14.39
CA ALA A 34 27.85 -20.03 15.36
C ALA A 34 29.38 -20.21 15.44
N LEU A 35 30.08 -20.19 14.30
CA LEU A 35 31.54 -20.42 14.23
C LEU A 35 32.36 -19.24 14.77
N VAL A 36 31.87 -18.00 14.60
CA VAL A 36 32.57 -16.79 15.03
C VAL A 36 32.26 -16.42 16.50
N SER A 37 31.27 -17.08 17.10
CA SER A 37 30.79 -16.80 18.46
C SER A 37 31.81 -17.02 19.59
N PRO A 38 32.74 -18.00 19.55
CA PRO A 38 33.76 -18.16 20.59
C PRO A 38 34.87 -17.10 20.47
N PHE A 39 35.24 -16.77 19.23
CA PHE A 39 36.35 -15.85 18.94
C PHE A 39 36.03 -14.39 19.31
N ARG A 40 34.77 -13.95 19.13
CA ARG A 40 34.30 -12.63 19.59
C ARG A 40 34.18 -12.53 21.12
N ARG A 41 33.86 -13.62 21.84
CA ARG A 41 33.83 -13.62 23.32
C ARG A 41 35.23 -13.57 23.91
N ALA A 42 36.18 -14.31 23.34
CA ALA A 42 37.58 -14.27 23.78
C ALA A 42 38.18 -12.85 23.62
N ARG A 43 37.82 -12.14 22.55
CA ARG A 43 38.28 -10.76 22.29
C ARG A 43 37.63 -9.70 23.21
N ARG A 44 36.48 -10.00 23.84
CA ARG A 44 35.84 -9.14 24.86
C ARG A 44 36.50 -9.20 26.25
N LEU A 45 37.25 -10.27 26.54
CA LEU A 45 37.92 -10.45 27.82
C LEU A 45 39.35 -9.87 27.83
N LEU A 46 39.92 -9.60 26.64
CA LEU A 46 41.33 -9.19 26.48
C LEU A 46 41.52 -7.77 25.92
N GLY A 47 40.45 -7.03 25.61
CA GLY A 47 40.54 -5.69 25.03
C GLY A 47 39.42 -4.78 25.54
N GLY A 48 39.80 -3.57 25.96
CA GLY A 48 38.95 -2.56 26.61
C GLY A 48 37.65 -2.20 25.87
N GLN A 49 36.77 -1.56 26.64
CA GLN A 49 35.41 -1.13 26.30
C GLN A 49 35.16 -0.83 24.81
N PRO A 50 34.16 -1.45 24.17
CA PRO A 50 33.71 -0.99 22.87
C PRO A 50 32.92 0.32 23.04
N TYR A 51 33.61 1.42 22.79
CA TYR A 51 33.00 2.65 22.25
C TYR A 51 32.35 2.31 20.91
N GLY A 52 31.06 2.66 20.71
CA GLY A 52 30.45 2.69 19.37
C GLY A 52 29.55 1.51 18.98
N ALA A 53 28.62 1.10 19.83
CA ALA A 53 27.51 0.21 19.43
C ALA A 53 26.16 0.84 19.76
N SER A 54 25.94 2.06 19.28
CA SER A 54 24.59 2.55 19.00
C SER A 54 24.53 2.87 17.51
N GLU A 55 24.52 1.83 16.67
CA GLU A 55 23.69 1.92 15.46
C GLU A 55 22.27 2.02 16.02
N LEU A 56 21.85 3.26 16.29
CA LEU A 56 20.52 3.56 16.74
C LEU A 56 19.63 3.08 15.61
N ASP A 57 18.89 2.03 15.91
CA ASP A 57 17.76 1.57 15.15
C ASP A 57 16.72 2.71 15.20
N GLU A 58 16.93 3.76 14.39
CA GLU A 58 16.18 5.00 14.48
C GLU A 58 14.74 4.69 14.11
N THR A 59 13.84 4.67 15.08
CA THR A 59 12.42 4.45 14.84
C THR A 59 11.67 5.78 14.75
N ILE A 60 10.77 5.90 13.77
CA ILE A 60 9.85 7.03 13.64
C ILE A 60 8.42 6.55 13.89
N TRP A 61 7.69 7.28 14.72
CA TRP A 61 6.24 7.15 14.82
C TRP A 61 5.58 7.97 13.72
N ALA A 62 4.98 7.30 12.73
CA ALA A 62 4.21 7.94 11.68
C ALA A 62 2.76 8.20 12.13
N LEU A 63 2.21 7.34 13.00
CA LEU A 63 0.94 7.53 13.69
C LEU A 63 1.13 7.21 15.17
N LYS A 64 0.49 7.96 16.06
CA LYS A 64 0.56 7.72 17.49
C LYS A 64 -0.78 8.04 18.15
N ASP A 65 -1.41 7.02 18.71
CA ASP A 65 -2.66 7.09 19.49
C ASP A 65 -3.81 7.83 18.78
N VAL A 66 -4.04 7.49 17.51
CA VAL A 66 -5.11 8.10 16.70
C VAL A 66 -6.43 7.37 16.94
N SER A 67 -7.50 8.08 17.30
CA SER A 67 -8.84 7.51 17.48
C SER A 67 -9.91 8.42 16.87
N PHE A 68 -10.80 7.83 16.05
CA PHE A 68 -11.94 8.53 15.44
C PHE A 68 -12.96 7.54 14.89
N GLU A 69 -14.17 8.03 14.60
CA GLU A 69 -15.21 7.28 13.90
C GLU A 69 -15.68 8.06 12.68
N ILE A 70 -15.96 7.35 11.59
CA ILE A 70 -16.56 7.89 10.37
C ILE A 70 -17.86 7.13 10.12
N LYS A 71 -18.96 7.85 9.95
CA LYS A 71 -20.27 7.28 9.66
C LYS A 71 -20.49 7.07 8.17
N ARG A 72 -21.42 6.18 7.84
CA ARG A 72 -21.83 5.95 6.44
C ARG A 72 -22.39 7.25 5.85
N GLY A 73 -21.93 7.60 4.65
CA GLY A 73 -22.33 8.82 3.94
C GLY A 73 -21.55 10.08 4.30
N GLU A 74 -20.60 10.00 5.25
CA GLU A 74 -19.72 11.14 5.55
C GLU A 74 -18.58 11.26 4.54
N VAL A 75 -18.25 12.50 4.19
CA VAL A 75 -17.04 12.85 3.43
C VAL A 75 -16.07 13.50 4.39
N VAL A 76 -14.90 12.88 4.58
CA VAL A 76 -13.90 13.32 5.56
C VAL A 76 -12.61 13.71 4.85
N GLY A 77 -12.16 14.95 5.06
CA GLY A 77 -10.86 15.44 4.61
C GLY A 77 -9.78 15.28 5.67
N ILE A 78 -8.66 14.66 5.32
CA ILE A 78 -7.48 14.55 6.20
C ILE A 78 -6.46 15.60 5.77
N ILE A 79 -6.27 16.61 6.61
CA ILE A 79 -5.34 17.73 6.35
C ILE A 79 -4.17 17.72 7.34
N GLY A 80 -3.00 18.12 6.87
CA GLY A 80 -1.80 18.16 7.68
C GLY A 80 -0.54 18.36 6.83
N ARG A 81 0.55 18.78 7.47
CA ARG A 81 1.85 19.00 6.79
C ARG A 81 2.40 17.70 6.18
N ASN A 82 3.37 17.84 5.28
CA ASN A 82 4.11 16.68 4.78
C ASN A 82 4.82 15.97 5.94
N GLY A 83 4.76 14.64 5.94
CA GLY A 83 5.28 13.83 7.05
C GLY A 83 4.33 13.69 8.26
N ALA A 84 3.13 14.29 8.26
CA ALA A 84 2.17 14.16 9.36
C ALA A 84 1.51 12.76 9.48
N GLY A 85 1.85 11.81 8.60
CA GLY A 85 1.30 10.45 8.63
C GLY A 85 0.02 10.22 7.83
N LYS A 86 -0.43 11.19 6.99
CA LYS A 86 -1.66 11.08 6.19
C LYS A 86 -1.69 9.80 5.31
N THR A 87 -0.70 9.64 4.45
CA THR A 87 -0.55 8.45 3.60
C THR A 87 -0.39 7.17 4.44
N THR A 88 0.26 7.25 5.61
CA THR A 88 0.35 6.10 6.53
C THR A 88 -1.01 5.69 7.08
N LEU A 89 -1.84 6.66 7.49
CA LEU A 89 -3.20 6.41 7.94
C LEU A 89 -4.03 5.76 6.83
N LEU A 90 -3.98 6.33 5.62
CA LEU A 90 -4.68 5.77 4.47
C LEU A 90 -4.20 4.35 4.13
N LYS A 91 -2.89 4.06 4.19
CA LYS A 91 -2.34 2.70 4.01
C LYS A 91 -2.81 1.70 5.06
N VAL A 92 -3.00 2.14 6.30
CA VAL A 92 -3.54 1.27 7.35
C VAL A 92 -5.02 1.02 7.13
N LEU A 93 -5.80 2.05 6.76
CA LEU A 93 -7.22 1.92 6.45
C LEU A 93 -7.47 1.09 5.18
N SER A 94 -6.61 1.16 4.18
CA SER A 94 -6.67 0.31 2.98
C SER A 94 -6.11 -1.10 3.20
N ARG A 95 -5.65 -1.42 4.43
CA ARG A 95 -5.04 -2.71 4.80
C ARG A 95 -3.77 -3.06 4.03
N ILE A 96 -3.11 -2.07 3.43
CA ILE A 96 -1.79 -2.23 2.80
C ILE A 96 -0.72 -2.47 3.87
N THR A 97 -0.89 -1.89 5.05
CA THR A 97 0.07 -2.03 6.15
C THR A 97 -0.64 -2.21 7.47
N GLU A 98 -0.22 -3.20 8.25
CA GLU A 98 -0.76 -3.42 9.59
C GLU A 98 -0.34 -2.32 10.57
N PRO A 99 -1.19 -1.94 11.54
CA PRO A 99 -0.79 -1.05 12.62
C PRO A 99 0.29 -1.71 13.50
N THR A 100 1.05 -0.90 14.23
CA THR A 100 1.95 -1.40 15.28
C THR A 100 1.18 -1.65 16.57
N GLU A 101 0.25 -0.77 16.90
CA GLU A 101 -0.64 -0.86 18.07
C GLU A 101 -2.03 -0.31 17.71
N GLY A 102 -3.03 -0.70 18.49
CA GLY A 102 -4.42 -0.33 18.26
C GLY A 102 -5.05 -1.09 17.09
N GLN A 103 -6.21 -0.62 16.64
CA GLN A 103 -6.98 -1.28 15.59
C GLN A 103 -7.82 -0.31 14.76
N ALA A 104 -8.14 -0.74 13.54
CA ALA A 104 -9.09 -0.08 12.66
C ALA A 104 -10.12 -1.11 12.18
N GLU A 105 -11.38 -0.92 12.59
CA GLU A 105 -12.52 -1.71 12.15
C GLU A 105 -13.18 -1.02 10.96
N ILE A 106 -13.44 -1.78 9.89
CA ILE A 106 -13.98 -1.25 8.65
C ILE A 106 -15.16 -2.10 8.21
N TYR A 107 -16.29 -1.43 8.00
CA TYR A 107 -17.57 -2.05 7.71
C TYR A 107 -17.99 -1.77 6.26
N GLY A 108 -17.41 -2.51 5.32
CA GLY A 108 -17.74 -2.46 3.89
C GLY A 108 -16.53 -2.76 2.99
N ARG A 109 -16.74 -2.81 1.67
CA ARG A 109 -15.64 -2.88 0.68
C ARG A 109 -14.90 -1.55 0.61
N VAL A 110 -13.58 -1.57 0.84
CA VAL A 110 -12.70 -0.41 0.67
C VAL A 110 -12.12 -0.40 -0.73
N GLY A 111 -12.40 0.67 -1.48
CA GLY A 111 -11.69 1.03 -2.69
C GLY A 111 -10.64 2.09 -2.38
N SER A 112 -9.47 1.99 -2.99
CA SER A 112 -8.36 2.90 -2.70
C SER A 112 -7.70 3.34 -4.00
N LEU A 113 -7.75 4.64 -4.26
CA LEU A 113 -7.05 5.27 -5.38
C LEU A 113 -5.60 5.66 -5.04
N LEU A 114 -5.08 5.19 -3.89
CA LEU A 114 -3.69 5.40 -3.47
C LEU A 114 -2.66 4.77 -4.43
N GLU A 115 -3.06 3.74 -5.18
CA GLU A 115 -2.16 2.90 -5.97
C GLU A 115 -2.73 2.60 -7.37
N VAL A 116 -3.36 3.60 -8.01
CA VAL A 116 -3.89 3.46 -9.36
C VAL A 116 -2.78 2.94 -10.30
N GLY A 117 -2.99 1.72 -10.81
CA GLY A 117 -2.06 1.05 -11.73
C GLY A 117 -1.10 0.06 -11.06
N THR A 118 -1.11 -0.10 -9.74
CA THR A 118 -0.44 -1.27 -9.12
C THR A 118 -1.25 -2.54 -9.40
N GLY A 119 -0.56 -3.64 -9.65
CA GLY A 119 -1.19 -4.93 -9.96
C GLY A 119 -1.48 -5.18 -11.44
N PHE A 120 -1.13 -4.26 -12.35
CA PHE A 120 -1.05 -4.61 -13.76
C PHE A 120 0.13 -5.55 -14.01
N HIS A 121 -0.10 -6.58 -14.82
CA HIS A 121 0.91 -7.53 -15.23
C HIS A 121 1.43 -7.17 -16.64
N PRO A 122 2.74 -6.91 -16.80
CA PRO A 122 3.31 -6.36 -18.05
C PRO A 122 3.12 -7.26 -19.27
N GLU A 123 3.10 -8.58 -19.07
CA GLU A 123 2.91 -9.56 -20.14
C GLU A 123 1.44 -9.79 -20.53
N LEU A 124 0.49 -9.31 -19.74
CA LEU A 124 -0.94 -9.45 -20.03
C LEU A 124 -1.42 -8.28 -20.89
N THR A 125 -2.44 -8.54 -21.70
CA THR A 125 -3.16 -7.53 -22.50
C THR A 125 -3.89 -6.52 -21.63
N GLY A 126 -4.29 -5.38 -22.20
CA GLY A 126 -5.16 -4.42 -21.50
C GLY A 126 -6.45 -5.08 -21.00
N ARG A 127 -7.08 -5.91 -21.84
CA ARG A 127 -8.26 -6.71 -21.48
C ARG A 127 -8.03 -7.54 -20.22
N GLU A 128 -7.01 -8.39 -20.23
CA GLU A 128 -6.68 -9.26 -19.11
C GLU A 128 -6.33 -8.46 -17.85
N ASN A 129 -5.67 -7.31 -18.00
CA ASN A 129 -5.38 -6.40 -16.89
C ASN A 129 -6.63 -5.75 -16.30
N ILE A 130 -7.66 -5.42 -17.09
CA ILE A 130 -8.95 -4.96 -16.56
C ILE A 130 -9.55 -6.02 -15.63
N TYR A 131 -9.55 -7.30 -16.05
CA TYR A 131 -10.06 -8.39 -15.22
C TYR A 131 -9.21 -8.63 -13.98
N LEU A 132 -7.89 -8.69 -14.13
CA LEU A 132 -6.97 -8.91 -13.02
C LEU A 132 -7.06 -7.79 -11.99
N ASN A 133 -6.95 -6.54 -12.45
CA ASN A 133 -6.93 -5.38 -11.57
C ASN A 133 -8.30 -5.12 -10.95
N GLY A 134 -9.39 -5.24 -11.72
CA GLY A 134 -10.74 -5.16 -11.18
C GLY A 134 -10.97 -6.18 -10.06
N ALA A 135 -10.51 -7.42 -10.23
CA ALA A 135 -10.60 -8.45 -9.20
C ALA A 135 -9.75 -8.11 -7.95
N ILE A 136 -8.52 -7.60 -8.13
CA ILE A 136 -7.65 -7.15 -7.03
C ILE A 136 -8.32 -6.02 -6.24
N LEU A 137 -8.99 -5.10 -6.93
CA LEU A 137 -9.72 -3.98 -6.32
C LEU A 137 -11.09 -4.39 -5.73
N GLY A 138 -11.47 -5.67 -5.83
CA GLY A 138 -12.67 -6.20 -5.20
C GLY A 138 -13.94 -6.18 -6.05
N MET A 139 -13.81 -5.98 -7.37
CA MET A 139 -14.90 -6.19 -8.33
C MET A 139 -15.13 -7.68 -8.56
N LYS A 140 -16.39 -8.10 -8.57
CA LYS A 140 -16.80 -9.42 -9.04
C LYS A 140 -16.64 -9.46 -10.56
N LYS A 141 -16.36 -10.65 -11.11
CA LYS A 141 -16.27 -10.85 -12.56
C LYS A 141 -17.47 -10.27 -13.34
N ALA A 142 -18.69 -10.46 -12.84
CA ALA A 142 -19.90 -9.90 -13.45
C ALA A 142 -19.95 -8.36 -13.42
N GLU A 143 -19.43 -7.71 -12.36
CA GLU A 143 -19.30 -6.25 -12.29
C GLU A 143 -18.30 -5.76 -13.34
N ILE A 144 -17.21 -6.50 -13.56
CA ILE A 144 -16.20 -6.17 -14.57
C ILE A 144 -16.77 -6.32 -15.99
N GLU A 145 -17.46 -7.44 -16.27
CA GLU A 145 -18.07 -7.71 -17.58
C GLU A 145 -19.09 -6.64 -17.95
N GLN A 146 -19.91 -6.20 -17.00
CA GLN A 146 -20.92 -5.17 -17.22
C GLN A 146 -20.31 -3.79 -17.53
N LYS A 147 -19.16 -3.46 -16.93
CA LYS A 147 -18.49 -2.16 -17.08
C LYS A 147 -17.34 -2.19 -18.09
N PHE A 148 -17.10 -3.32 -18.74
CA PHE A 148 -15.90 -3.51 -19.55
C PHE A 148 -15.81 -2.47 -20.66
N ASP A 149 -16.89 -2.30 -21.44
CA ASP A 149 -16.91 -1.37 -22.57
C ASP A 149 -16.75 0.08 -22.08
N GLU A 150 -17.41 0.45 -20.97
CA GLU A 150 -17.28 1.78 -20.36
C GLU A 150 -15.84 2.08 -19.89
N ILE A 151 -15.15 1.08 -19.31
CA ILE A 151 -13.74 1.19 -18.92
C ILE A 151 -12.85 1.41 -20.15
N VAL A 152 -13.07 0.65 -21.22
CA VAL A 152 -12.27 0.74 -22.44
C VAL A 152 -12.46 2.10 -23.12
N ASP A 153 -13.71 2.53 -23.25
CA ASP A 153 -14.09 3.81 -23.85
C ASP A 153 -13.52 4.98 -23.03
N PHE A 154 -13.61 4.92 -21.69
CA PHE A 154 -13.05 5.94 -20.81
C PHE A 154 -11.52 6.07 -20.92
N ALA A 155 -10.83 4.94 -21.15
CA ALA A 155 -9.37 4.92 -21.29
C ALA A 155 -8.88 5.35 -22.69
N GLU A 156 -9.78 5.41 -23.69
CA GLU A 156 -9.47 5.67 -25.10
C GLU A 156 -8.37 4.72 -25.64
N ILE A 157 -8.52 3.42 -25.40
CA ILE A 157 -7.54 2.38 -25.80
C ILE A 157 -8.15 1.23 -26.61
N GLU A 158 -9.31 1.41 -27.22
CA GLU A 158 -10.08 0.37 -27.92
C GLU A 158 -9.20 -0.40 -28.92
N LYS A 159 -8.36 0.32 -29.68
CA LYS A 159 -7.45 -0.26 -30.67
C LYS A 159 -6.28 -1.05 -30.07
N PHE A 160 -5.96 -0.81 -28.81
CA PHE A 160 -4.80 -1.39 -28.11
C PHE A 160 -5.21 -2.37 -27.00
N ILE A 161 -6.51 -2.63 -26.83
CA ILE A 161 -7.03 -3.41 -25.70
C ILE A 161 -6.44 -4.82 -25.62
N ASP A 162 -6.16 -5.44 -26.77
CA ASP A 162 -5.56 -6.76 -26.88
C ASP A 162 -4.02 -6.72 -27.06
N THR A 163 -3.40 -5.55 -26.87
CA THR A 163 -1.93 -5.38 -26.83
C THR A 163 -1.42 -5.55 -25.39
N PRO A 164 -0.31 -6.29 -25.17
CA PRO A 164 0.31 -6.37 -23.85
C PRO A 164 0.68 -5.00 -23.26
N VAL A 165 0.38 -4.77 -21.98
CA VAL A 165 0.53 -3.44 -21.36
C VAL A 165 1.97 -2.96 -21.27
N LYS A 166 2.98 -3.84 -21.36
CA LYS A 166 4.40 -3.44 -21.51
C LYS A 166 4.69 -2.63 -22.78
N HIS A 167 3.81 -2.68 -23.77
CA HIS A 167 3.91 -1.89 -25.01
C HIS A 167 3.09 -0.61 -24.97
N TYR A 168 2.40 -0.33 -23.86
CA TYR A 168 1.64 0.90 -23.70
C TYR A 168 2.59 2.07 -23.47
N SER A 169 2.19 3.25 -23.92
CA SER A 169 2.81 4.48 -23.41
C SER A 169 2.49 4.64 -21.92
N SER A 170 3.28 5.46 -21.21
CA SER A 170 2.99 5.81 -19.82
C SER A 170 1.59 6.42 -19.67
N GLY A 171 1.14 7.23 -20.62
CA GLY A 171 -0.21 7.80 -20.65
C GLY A 171 -1.30 6.74 -20.79
N MET A 172 -1.16 5.81 -21.73
CA MET A 172 -2.12 4.70 -21.90
C MET A 172 -2.22 3.83 -20.65
N TYR A 173 -1.08 3.54 -20.01
CA TYR A 173 -1.02 2.78 -18.77
C TYR A 173 -1.82 3.47 -17.66
N VAL A 174 -1.55 4.76 -17.42
CA VAL A 174 -2.23 5.55 -16.39
C VAL A 174 -3.71 5.71 -16.69
N ARG A 175 -4.09 5.97 -17.95
CA ARG A 175 -5.50 6.09 -18.36
C ARG A 175 -6.26 4.79 -18.12
N LEU A 176 -5.71 3.64 -18.50
CA LEU A 176 -6.37 2.35 -18.26
C LEU A 176 -6.50 2.07 -16.75
N ALA A 177 -5.43 2.30 -16.00
CA ALA A 177 -5.44 2.13 -14.55
C ALA A 177 -6.50 3.00 -13.87
N PHE A 178 -6.58 4.27 -14.28
CA PHE A 178 -7.58 5.19 -13.75
C PHE A 178 -9.00 4.83 -14.21
N ALA A 179 -9.18 4.39 -15.45
CA ALA A 179 -10.48 3.96 -15.96
C ALA A 179 -11.04 2.79 -15.15
N VAL A 180 -10.23 1.76 -14.87
CA VAL A 180 -10.64 0.64 -14.00
C VAL A 180 -11.05 1.16 -12.62
N ALA A 181 -10.25 2.06 -12.04
CA ALA A 181 -10.47 2.57 -10.70
C ALA A 181 -11.70 3.51 -10.60
N ALA A 182 -11.99 4.28 -11.65
CA ALA A 182 -13.15 5.18 -11.74
C ALA A 182 -14.48 4.41 -11.85
N HIS A 183 -14.45 3.19 -12.39
CA HIS A 183 -15.61 2.31 -12.50
C HIS A 183 -15.78 1.37 -11.29
N LEU A 184 -14.93 1.53 -10.27
CA LEU A 184 -15.08 0.84 -8.99
C LEU A 184 -16.28 1.41 -8.23
N GLU A 185 -17.11 0.53 -7.65
CA GLU A 185 -18.20 0.90 -6.75
C GLU A 185 -17.94 0.36 -5.33
N PRO A 186 -17.00 0.99 -4.58
CA PRO A 186 -16.75 0.62 -3.21
C PRO A 186 -17.78 1.26 -2.27
N GLU A 187 -17.95 0.67 -1.08
CA GLU A 187 -18.73 1.31 0.00
C GLU A 187 -17.94 2.44 0.68
N ILE A 188 -16.61 2.35 0.65
CA ILE A 188 -15.68 3.29 1.26
C ILE A 188 -14.59 3.58 0.23
N LEU A 189 -14.47 4.84 -0.20
CA LEU A 189 -13.45 5.27 -1.16
C LEU A 189 -12.37 6.10 -0.45
N LEU A 190 -11.11 5.68 -0.58
CA LEU A 190 -9.94 6.41 -0.09
C LEU A 190 -9.20 7.05 -1.28
N VAL A 191 -8.87 8.34 -1.14
CA VAL A 191 -8.23 9.16 -2.18
C VAL A 191 -6.96 9.80 -1.62
N ASP A 192 -5.85 9.74 -2.35
CA ASP A 192 -4.62 10.50 -2.05
C ASP A 192 -4.42 11.68 -3.02
N GLU A 193 -3.50 12.58 -2.65
CA GLU A 193 -3.07 13.73 -3.45
C GLU A 193 -2.50 13.38 -4.82
N VAL A 194 -2.01 12.14 -5.00
CA VAL A 194 -1.39 11.66 -6.25
C VAL A 194 -2.39 11.60 -7.43
N LEU A 195 -3.70 11.69 -7.18
CA LEU A 195 -4.68 11.81 -8.25
C LEU A 195 -4.68 13.17 -8.96
N ALA A 196 -3.96 14.18 -8.47
CA ALA A 196 -3.85 15.47 -9.12
C ALA A 196 -2.97 15.49 -10.39
N VAL A 197 -2.48 14.33 -10.85
CA VAL A 197 -1.58 14.21 -12.02
C VAL A 197 -2.33 14.22 -13.36
N GLY A 198 -3.66 14.33 -13.34
CA GLY A 198 -4.52 14.29 -14.54
C GLY A 198 -4.64 15.57 -15.37
N ASP A 199 -4.17 16.73 -14.88
CA ASP A 199 -4.21 17.99 -15.63
C ASP A 199 -2.78 18.43 -16.01
N ALA A 200 -2.37 18.08 -17.23
CA ALA A 200 -1.30 18.73 -17.98
C ALA A 200 -1.53 18.57 -19.49
#